data_AF-A0A2V9KAJ4-F1
#
_entry.id   AF-A0A2V9KAJ4-F1
#
_cell.length_a   1.000
_cell.length_b   1.000
_cell.length_c   1.000
_cell.angle_alpha   90.00
_cell.angle_beta   90.00
_cell.angle_gamma   90.00
#
_symmetry.space_group_name_H-M   'P 1'
#
loop_
_entity.id
_entity.type
_entity.pdbx_description
1 polymer ?
#
loop_
_entity_poly.entity_id
_entity_poly.type
_entity_poly.pdbx_seq_one_letter_code
_entity_poly.pdbx_strand_id
1 'polypeptide(L)'
;GRKGIITSYDYAAPIREPGGLWEKYYTARGICVSLNLYGSVLTRAEAVPGGGDSTNSAVVVTMRKNGKSAVLFVRESAGAEQHFKMAFNNPSNPNQPKIQVPREGDLTLGAGEMKMLPVEVPIPGGVLHYSTAEVLGHGRNLDRDFLIVYDHPGRVVEVALAASTKPQIEGPVFGLYWDGGSQTATLQARVEQKESVIYFNQRLVIFVVPRERALRSWVAEFPSKAASGAEDSGALDVPFVTDAALLVDHGRGENGIWAELDFRPGSHDLAVLVPRAPSKCRVNRSDTEFKYDDRLHLASLQTQTPPLPYAARDISEVEFWVERFDLTLGHWESGPLHALDETGPPPYGYVKYVKQQAGTLRGDSGDRVFVKSFAEDSRKVFVSGRLMPKPSCAEKQADAMLPIDLQWEGTDTIEISYEAFGSRDSEPDMSDLKGIESVKIGPDLAQAQEVTGWSVQKFPAPMRGHEVDFEFSPSGWKSARINSATSQSESKLIPAYTWCRAEFTMEKPREEWFAPWKVSFQAQRDALLYLNGKFVGRYVTEGPQQDFYLPEPYLTFGGKNALTILLAYTDDPGHIRMLRVSPYDEFATQRTRIEFEW
;
A
#
# COMPACT_ATOMS: atom_id res chain seq x y z
N GLY A 1 13.55 4.94 -11.39
CA GLY A 1 13.88 4.95 -9.95
C GLY A 1 15.37 5.16 -9.77
N ARG A 2 15.81 5.48 -8.54
CA ARG A 2 17.26 5.50 -8.21
C ARG A 2 17.85 4.10 -8.39
N LYS A 3 19.17 4.02 -8.44
CA LYS A 3 19.88 2.73 -8.45
C LYS A 3 19.70 1.99 -7.12
N GLY A 4 19.66 0.65 -7.17
CA GLY A 4 19.59 -0.20 -5.98
C GLY A 4 18.23 -0.26 -5.29
N ILE A 5 17.18 0.27 -5.93
CA ILE A 5 15.79 0.02 -5.52
C ILE A 5 15.09 -0.88 -6.53
N ILE A 6 14.11 -1.62 -6.03
CA ILE A 6 13.19 -2.40 -6.85
C ILE A 6 12.18 -1.50 -7.57
N THR A 7 11.30 -2.10 -8.37
CA THR A 7 10.28 -1.36 -9.12
C THR A 7 9.22 -0.77 -8.19
N SER A 8 8.75 -1.57 -7.22
CA SER A 8 7.66 -1.15 -6.33
C SER A 8 8.05 0.09 -5.53
N TYR A 9 7.13 1.05 -5.47
CA TYR A 9 7.22 2.23 -4.60
C TYR A 9 6.10 2.28 -3.56
N ASP A 10 5.64 1.10 -3.13
CA ASP A 10 4.58 0.93 -2.12
C ASP A 10 4.88 1.64 -0.78
N TYR A 11 6.15 1.76 -0.43
CA TYR A 11 6.66 2.46 0.76
C TYR A 11 6.09 1.95 2.09
N ALA A 12 5.38 0.81 2.08
CA ALA A 12 4.56 0.37 3.20
C ALA A 12 3.66 1.52 3.72
N ALA A 13 3.10 2.29 2.78
CA ALA A 13 2.27 3.45 3.05
C ALA A 13 0.86 3.02 3.48
N PRO A 14 0.08 3.90 4.14
CA PRO A 14 -1.31 3.65 4.49
C PRO A 14 -2.17 3.23 3.28
N ILE A 15 -1.92 3.86 2.13
CA ILE A 15 -2.49 3.48 0.83
C ILE A 15 -1.38 2.72 0.08
N ARG A 16 -1.67 1.49 -0.32
CA ARG A 16 -0.74 0.61 -1.01
C ARG A 16 -0.56 1.06 -2.47
N GLU A 17 0.52 0.63 -3.11
CA GLU A 17 0.81 0.92 -4.54
C GLU A 17 -0.38 0.70 -5.49
N PRO A 18 -1.17 -0.40 -5.39
CA PRO A 18 -2.36 -0.60 -6.22
C PRO A 18 -3.60 0.19 -5.77
N GLY A 19 -3.49 1.11 -4.80
CA GLY A 19 -4.62 1.88 -4.24
C GLY A 19 -5.37 1.22 -3.09
N GLY A 20 -4.99 0.00 -2.69
CA GLY A 20 -5.59 -0.72 -1.57
C GLY A 20 -5.37 -0.07 -0.20
N LEU A 21 -6.32 -0.21 0.72
CA LEU A 21 -6.25 0.36 2.07
C LEU A 21 -5.64 -0.61 3.07
N TRP A 22 -4.52 -0.22 3.70
CA TRP A 22 -3.85 -1.04 4.71
C TRP A 22 -4.34 -0.76 6.14
N GLU A 23 -3.98 -1.58 7.12
CA GLU A 23 -4.32 -1.35 8.53
C GLU A 23 -3.83 0.03 9.03
N LYS A 24 -2.66 0.47 8.56
CA LYS A 24 -2.09 1.79 8.87
C LYS A 24 -2.98 2.95 8.39
N TYR A 25 -3.78 2.76 7.34
CA TYR A 25 -4.78 3.75 6.92
C TYR A 25 -5.82 3.98 8.02
N TYR A 26 -6.37 2.91 8.58
CA TYR A 26 -7.38 3.01 9.61
C TYR A 26 -6.83 3.58 10.92
N THR A 27 -5.58 3.27 11.26
CA THR A 27 -4.90 3.92 12.40
C THR A 27 -4.65 5.41 12.16
N ALA A 28 -4.15 5.79 10.97
CA ALA A 28 -3.98 7.20 10.61
C ALA A 28 -5.32 7.95 10.60
N ARG A 29 -6.38 7.33 10.08
CA ARG A 29 -7.76 7.84 10.14
C ARG A 29 -8.20 8.09 11.57
N GLY A 30 -7.98 7.14 12.49
CA GLY A 30 -8.29 7.30 13.90
C GLY A 30 -7.64 8.55 14.51
N ILE A 31 -6.36 8.80 14.19
CA ILE A 31 -5.65 10.02 14.62
C ILE A 31 -6.32 11.27 14.02
N CYS A 32 -6.63 11.28 12.72
CA CYS A 32 -7.30 12.42 12.08
C CYS A 32 -8.69 12.68 12.67
N VAL A 33 -9.45 11.63 13.00
CA VAL A 33 -10.75 11.73 13.67
C VAL A 33 -10.59 12.37 15.06
N SER A 34 -9.65 11.89 15.88
CA SER A 34 -9.36 12.49 17.19
C SER A 34 -8.93 13.96 17.07
N LEU A 35 -8.12 14.30 16.07
CA LEU A 35 -7.70 15.68 15.81
C LEU A 35 -8.87 16.57 15.34
N ASN A 36 -9.82 16.04 14.58
CA ASN A 36 -11.02 16.77 14.19
C ASN A 36 -11.94 17.02 15.39
N LEU A 37 -12.15 16.00 16.23
CA LEU A 37 -12.99 16.10 17.44
C LEU A 37 -12.38 17.06 18.47
N TYR A 38 -11.06 16.98 18.69
CA TYR A 38 -10.38 17.73 19.73
C TYR A 38 -9.63 18.95 19.22
N GLY A 39 -9.71 19.28 17.94
CA GLY A 39 -8.92 20.35 17.33
C GLY A 39 -9.12 21.70 18.01
N SER A 40 -10.35 22.03 18.41
CA SER A 40 -10.66 23.25 19.16
C SER A 40 -10.06 23.27 20.58
N VAL A 41 -9.98 22.10 21.23
CA VAL A 41 -9.35 21.93 22.54
C VAL A 41 -7.82 22.00 22.40
N LEU A 42 -7.24 21.30 21.42
CA LEU A 42 -5.80 21.19 21.20
C LEU A 42 -5.18 22.48 20.65
N THR A 43 -5.93 23.25 19.89
CA THR A 43 -5.49 24.56 19.38
C THR A 43 -5.19 25.48 20.57
N ARG A 44 -3.92 25.87 20.69
CA ARG A 44 -3.40 26.70 21.80
C ARG A 44 -3.54 26.06 23.19
N ALA A 45 -3.68 24.74 23.26
CA ALA A 45 -3.70 24.05 24.54
C ALA A 45 -2.38 24.21 25.31
N GLU A 46 -2.47 24.44 26.61
CA GLU A 46 -1.34 24.51 27.52
C GLU A 46 -1.07 23.15 28.15
N ALA A 47 0.21 22.79 28.31
CA ALA A 47 0.56 21.61 29.08
C ALA A 47 0.19 21.83 30.55
N VAL A 48 -0.34 20.81 31.21
CA VAL A 48 -0.63 20.83 32.65
C VAL A 48 0.47 20.04 33.36
N PRO A 49 1.44 20.69 34.05
CA PRO A 49 2.47 19.99 34.80
C PRO A 49 1.85 19.08 35.86
N GLY A 50 2.20 17.79 35.84
CA GLY A 50 1.57 16.80 36.71
C GLY A 50 0.07 16.64 36.47
N GLY A 51 -0.43 16.95 35.26
CA GLY A 51 -1.85 16.88 34.92
C GLY A 51 -2.44 15.47 34.89
N GLY A 52 -1.60 14.45 34.84
CA GLY A 52 -1.96 13.05 34.89
C GLY A 52 -0.87 12.19 35.53
N ASP A 53 -1.27 11.12 36.20
CA ASP A 53 -0.40 10.10 36.80
C ASP A 53 -0.89 8.71 36.39
N SER A 54 0.01 7.72 36.49
CA SER A 54 -0.29 6.31 36.32
C SER A 54 0.22 5.53 37.54
N THR A 55 -0.49 4.46 37.92
CA THR A 55 0.00 3.50 38.92
C THR A 55 1.10 2.59 38.38
N ASN A 56 1.30 2.58 37.06
CA ASN A 56 2.34 1.81 36.38
C ASN A 56 3.31 2.77 35.67
N SER A 57 4.59 2.71 36.02
CA SER A 57 5.64 3.58 35.48
C SER A 57 5.93 3.34 33.99
N ALA A 58 5.54 2.19 33.44
CA ALA A 58 5.62 1.93 32.01
C ALA A 58 4.57 2.72 31.19
N VAL A 59 3.56 3.30 31.85
CA VAL A 59 2.50 4.09 31.22
C VAL A 59 2.65 5.56 31.59
N VAL A 60 2.92 6.40 30.59
CA VAL A 60 3.06 7.84 30.77
C VAL A 60 1.74 8.53 30.44
N VAL A 61 1.23 9.32 31.37
CA VAL A 61 0.00 10.10 31.22
C VAL A 61 0.35 11.58 31.25
N THR A 62 -0.02 12.32 30.21
CA THR A 62 0.15 13.78 30.17
C THR A 62 -1.16 14.45 29.77
N MET A 63 -1.33 15.72 30.12
CA MET A 63 -2.54 16.48 29.83
C MET A 63 -2.21 17.78 29.11
N ARG A 64 -3.02 18.12 28.10
CA ARG A 64 -3.10 19.47 27.55
C ARG A 64 -4.51 20.00 27.71
N LYS A 65 -4.65 21.24 28.18
CA LYS A 65 -5.95 21.88 28.41
C LYS A 65 -6.11 23.18 27.61
N ASN A 66 -7.36 23.52 27.30
CA ASN A 66 -7.75 24.83 26.83
C ASN A 66 -9.07 25.22 27.50
N GLY A 67 -9.04 26.28 28.31
CA GLY A 67 -10.16 26.67 29.15
C GLY A 67 -10.60 25.55 30.08
N LYS A 68 -11.84 25.10 29.92
CA LYS A 68 -12.50 24.08 30.74
C LYS A 68 -12.36 22.65 30.21
N SER A 69 -11.78 22.46 29.03
CA SER A 69 -11.64 21.16 28.37
C SER A 69 -10.18 20.76 28.29
N ALA A 70 -9.92 19.45 28.22
CA ALA A 70 -8.58 18.91 28.06
C ALA A 70 -8.56 17.60 27.26
N VAL A 71 -7.36 17.24 26.80
CA VAL A 71 -7.06 15.94 26.22
C VAL A 71 -5.91 15.32 27.02
N LEU A 72 -6.11 14.08 27.44
CA LEU A 72 -5.09 13.23 28.01
C LEU A 72 -4.38 12.47 26.88
N PHE A 73 -3.06 12.44 26.93
CA PHE A 73 -2.21 11.61 26.09
C PHE A 73 -1.63 10.50 26.96
N VAL A 74 -2.04 9.26 26.68
CA VAL A 74 -1.58 8.07 27.38
C VAL A 74 -0.67 7.28 26.44
N ARG A 75 0.54 6.92 26.88
CA ARG A 75 1.54 6.22 26.06
C ARG A 75 2.20 5.08 26.82
N GLU A 76 2.30 3.92 26.18
CA GLU A 76 3.08 2.78 26.65
C GLU A 76 4.56 2.97 26.28
N SER A 77 5.47 2.62 27.21
CA SER A 77 6.91 2.90 27.04
C SER A 77 7.86 1.71 27.25
N ALA A 78 7.34 0.52 27.58
CA ALA A 78 8.12 -0.69 27.83
C ALA A 78 8.01 -1.75 26.72
N GLY A 79 7.17 -1.56 25.70
CA GLY A 79 7.03 -2.49 24.57
C GLY A 79 6.27 -3.77 24.92
N ALA A 80 5.41 -3.72 25.95
CA ALA A 80 4.59 -4.85 26.37
C ALA A 80 3.20 -4.37 26.80
N GLU A 81 2.23 -5.28 26.88
CA GLU A 81 0.91 -4.96 27.44
C GLU A 81 1.04 -4.56 28.91
N GLN A 82 0.34 -3.48 29.29
CA GLN A 82 0.33 -2.92 30.62
C GLN A 82 -1.08 -2.89 31.19
N HIS A 83 -1.19 -3.22 32.49
CA HIS A 83 -2.38 -2.96 33.31
C HIS A 83 -2.09 -1.81 34.26
N PHE A 84 -3.02 -0.87 34.40
CA PHE A 84 -2.81 0.34 35.18
C PHE A 84 -4.12 1.00 35.59
N LYS A 85 -4.03 1.85 36.62
CA LYS A 85 -4.99 2.92 36.88
C LYS A 85 -4.32 4.25 36.58
N MET A 86 -5.11 5.26 36.24
CA MET A 86 -4.60 6.62 36.06
C MET A 86 -5.38 7.62 36.90
N ALA A 87 -4.71 8.71 37.25
CA ALA A 87 -5.27 9.83 37.97
C ALA A 87 -5.08 11.10 37.15
N PHE A 88 -6.06 12.00 37.06
CA PHE A 88 -5.89 13.25 36.31
C PHE A 88 -6.67 14.43 36.89
N ASN A 89 -6.23 15.65 36.59
CA ASN A 89 -6.89 16.87 37.04
C ASN A 89 -8.18 17.12 36.25
N ASN A 90 -9.23 17.62 36.92
CA ASN A 90 -10.36 18.19 36.21
C ASN A 90 -10.05 19.64 35.79
N PRO A 91 -9.94 19.97 34.49
CA PRO A 91 -9.67 21.34 34.03
C PRO A 91 -10.77 22.35 34.42
N SER A 92 -12.01 21.89 34.60
CA SER A 92 -13.13 22.73 35.06
C SER A 92 -13.12 22.98 36.57
N ASN A 93 -12.41 22.17 37.36
CA ASN A 93 -12.26 22.34 38.80
C ASN A 93 -10.86 21.92 39.28
N PRO A 94 -9.81 22.71 38.99
CA PRO A 94 -8.42 22.29 39.18
C PRO A 94 -8.00 22.11 40.64
N ASN A 95 -8.77 22.63 41.59
CA ASN A 95 -8.49 22.54 43.03
C ASN A 95 -9.08 21.28 43.68
N GLN A 96 -9.86 20.48 42.94
CA GLN A 96 -10.35 19.19 43.43
C GLN A 96 -9.25 18.11 43.36
N PRO A 97 -9.36 17.05 44.19
CA PRO A 97 -8.52 15.87 44.04
C PRO A 97 -8.58 15.32 42.61
N LYS A 98 -7.46 14.74 42.16
CA LYS A 98 -7.40 14.07 40.86
C LYS A 98 -8.47 12.98 40.76
N ILE A 99 -9.12 12.91 39.61
CA ILE A 99 -10.07 11.85 39.27
C ILE A 99 -9.27 10.57 39.05
N GLN A 100 -9.56 9.53 39.84
CA GLN A 100 -8.95 8.20 39.73
C GLN A 100 -9.82 7.31 38.85
N VAL A 101 -9.24 6.71 37.80
CA VAL A 101 -9.93 5.83 36.86
C VAL A 101 -9.09 4.57 36.56
N PRO A 102 -9.72 3.42 36.29
CA PRO A 102 -11.15 3.19 36.38
C PRO A 102 -11.56 2.96 37.85
N ARG A 103 -12.84 3.16 38.16
CA ARG A 103 -13.38 2.92 39.51
C ARG A 103 -13.22 1.46 39.91
N GLU A 104 -13.64 0.54 39.05
CA GLU A 104 -13.42 -0.91 39.19
C GLU A 104 -12.51 -1.48 38.09
N GLY A 105 -11.69 -2.46 38.46
CA GLY A 105 -10.71 -3.09 37.56
C GLY A 105 -9.53 -2.18 37.24
N ASP A 106 -8.82 -2.53 36.16
CA ASP A 106 -7.68 -1.81 35.60
C ASP A 106 -7.92 -1.50 34.11
N LEU A 107 -7.31 -0.42 33.62
CA LEU A 107 -7.21 -0.15 32.19
C LEU A 107 -6.09 -1.01 31.58
N THR A 108 -6.17 -1.20 30.26
CA THR A 108 -5.17 -1.95 29.50
C THR A 108 -4.65 -1.12 28.34
N LEU A 109 -3.35 -1.19 28.11
CA LEU A 109 -2.65 -0.54 26.99
C LEU A 109 -1.63 -1.53 26.42
N GLY A 110 -1.70 -1.79 25.12
CA GLY A 110 -0.82 -2.72 24.41
C GLY A 110 0.58 -2.16 24.15
N ALA A 111 1.48 -3.02 23.68
CA ALA A 111 2.86 -2.65 23.36
C ALA A 111 2.93 -1.48 22.37
N GLY A 112 3.59 -0.38 22.77
CA GLY A 112 3.73 0.83 21.95
C GLY A 112 2.43 1.59 21.66
N GLU A 113 1.31 1.21 22.30
CA GLU A 113 0.01 1.83 22.07
C GLU A 113 -0.05 3.24 22.70
N MET A 114 -0.82 4.12 22.06
CA MET A 114 -1.08 5.48 22.49
C MET A 114 -2.56 5.80 22.36
N LYS A 115 -3.10 6.61 23.27
CA LYS A 115 -4.51 7.06 23.25
C LYS A 115 -4.64 8.55 23.46
N MET A 116 -5.61 9.17 22.78
CA MET A 116 -6.10 10.52 23.08
C MET A 116 -7.45 10.45 23.77
N LEU A 117 -7.51 10.83 25.05
CA LEU A 117 -8.70 10.66 25.88
C LEU A 117 -9.30 12.02 26.26
N PRO A 118 -10.60 12.26 26.02
CA PRO A 118 -11.22 13.55 26.28
C PRO A 118 -11.51 13.76 27.76
N VAL A 119 -11.42 15.01 28.22
CA VAL A 119 -11.84 15.44 29.55
C VAL A 119 -12.61 16.76 29.43
N GLU A 120 -13.82 16.81 29.99
CA GLU A 120 -14.74 17.95 29.96
C GLU A 120 -15.02 18.46 28.52
N VAL A 121 -15.29 17.53 27.59
CA VAL A 121 -15.57 17.84 26.19
C VAL A 121 -17.09 17.97 25.98
N PRO A 122 -17.59 19.10 25.44
CA PRO A 122 -19.01 19.24 25.11
C PRO A 122 -19.45 18.23 24.05
N ILE A 123 -20.60 17.59 24.28
CA ILE A 123 -21.25 16.69 23.32
C ILE A 123 -22.73 17.08 23.18
N PRO A 124 -23.43 16.64 22.13
CA PRO A 124 -24.89 16.79 22.07
C PRO A 124 -25.58 16.31 23.35
N GLY A 125 -26.47 17.15 23.88
CA GLY A 125 -27.21 16.84 25.10
C GLY A 125 -26.48 17.05 26.44
N GLY A 126 -25.18 17.40 26.45
CA GLY A 126 -24.48 17.65 27.71
C GLY A 126 -22.96 17.79 27.60
N VAL A 127 -22.25 17.19 28.56
CA VAL A 127 -20.78 17.20 28.62
C VAL A 127 -20.29 15.77 28.88
N LEU A 128 -19.29 15.36 28.10
CA LEU A 128 -18.46 14.20 28.39
C LEU A 128 -17.38 14.62 29.39
N HIS A 129 -17.61 14.37 30.67
CA HIS A 129 -16.65 14.70 31.74
C HIS A 129 -15.33 13.97 31.53
N TYR A 130 -15.36 12.70 31.15
CA TYR A 130 -14.21 11.98 30.60
C TYR A 130 -14.60 10.67 29.93
N SER A 131 -13.69 10.12 29.13
CA SER A 131 -13.74 8.74 28.65
C SER A 131 -12.36 8.10 28.78
N THR A 132 -12.27 6.85 29.26
CA THR A 132 -11.02 6.08 29.23
C THR A 132 -10.80 5.33 27.91
N ALA A 133 -11.83 5.30 27.07
CA ALA A 133 -11.79 4.84 25.68
C ALA A 133 -11.64 6.03 24.71
N GLU A 134 -11.06 5.78 23.54
CA GLU A 134 -11.01 6.78 22.47
C GLU A 134 -12.42 7.01 21.90
N VAL A 135 -12.71 8.23 21.45
CA VAL A 135 -13.99 8.60 20.84
C VAL A 135 -13.84 8.61 19.33
N LEU A 136 -14.69 7.87 18.62
CA LEU A 136 -14.76 7.92 17.16
C LEU A 136 -15.65 9.06 16.67
N GLY A 137 -16.70 9.39 17.41
CA GLY A 137 -17.60 10.47 17.05
C GLY A 137 -18.75 10.64 18.04
N HIS A 138 -19.40 11.79 17.95
CA HIS A 138 -20.65 12.09 18.63
C HIS A 138 -21.46 13.04 17.75
N GLY A 139 -22.78 12.99 17.82
CA GLY A 139 -23.62 13.77 16.92
C GLY A 139 -25.08 13.81 17.32
N ARG A 140 -25.85 14.65 16.63
CA ARG A 140 -27.30 14.79 16.84
C ARG A 140 -28.04 13.95 15.81
N ASN A 141 -28.87 13.02 16.26
CA ASN A 141 -29.77 12.27 15.40
C ASN A 141 -31.20 12.47 15.88
N LEU A 142 -31.79 13.61 15.53
CA LEU A 142 -33.13 14.03 15.98
C LEU A 142 -33.24 14.06 17.51
N ASP A 143 -33.96 13.11 18.12
CA ASP A 143 -34.15 12.95 19.57
C ASP A 143 -33.29 11.81 20.17
N ARG A 144 -32.36 11.26 19.38
CA ARG A 144 -31.33 10.28 19.78
C ARG A 144 -29.94 10.86 19.54
N ASP A 145 -29.43 11.61 20.50
CA ASP A 145 -28.02 11.99 20.46
C ASP A 145 -27.15 10.72 20.53
N PHE A 146 -25.93 10.72 19.99
CA PHE A 146 -25.05 9.55 20.08
C PHE A 146 -23.61 9.87 20.47
N LEU A 147 -22.95 8.86 21.01
CA LEU A 147 -21.52 8.83 21.32
C LEU A 147 -20.95 7.46 20.90
N ILE A 148 -19.82 7.45 20.19
CA ILE A 148 -19.12 6.22 19.82
C ILE A 148 -17.77 6.19 20.52
N VAL A 149 -17.61 5.24 21.44
CA VAL A 149 -16.34 4.96 22.11
C VAL A 149 -15.79 3.60 21.68
N TYR A 150 -14.47 3.47 21.64
CA TYR A 150 -13.85 2.23 21.22
C TYR A 150 -12.56 1.89 21.96
N ASP A 151 -12.32 0.58 22.07
CA ASP A 151 -11.08 -0.01 22.57
C ASP A 151 -10.94 -1.43 21.99
N HIS A 152 -9.90 -2.17 22.39
CA HIS A 152 -9.79 -3.59 22.02
C HIS A 152 -10.76 -4.47 22.82
N PRO A 153 -11.27 -5.57 22.24
CA PRO A 153 -12.12 -6.53 22.92
C PRO A 153 -11.52 -7.01 24.26
N GLY A 154 -12.38 -7.22 25.25
CA GLY A 154 -12.03 -7.65 26.61
C GLY A 154 -11.63 -6.52 27.56
N ARG A 155 -11.27 -5.34 27.04
CA ARG A 155 -10.83 -4.19 27.86
C ARG A 155 -11.99 -3.45 28.51
N VAL A 156 -11.71 -2.87 29.68
CA VAL A 156 -12.65 -2.04 30.43
C VAL A 156 -12.64 -0.61 29.90
N VAL A 157 -13.84 -0.08 29.69
CA VAL A 157 -14.07 1.33 29.36
C VAL A 157 -14.88 1.98 30.46
N GLU A 158 -14.50 3.19 30.85
CA GLU A 158 -15.21 4.01 31.82
C GLU A 158 -15.52 5.38 31.18
N VAL A 159 -16.80 5.76 31.22
CA VAL A 159 -17.32 6.98 30.61
C VAL A 159 -18.07 7.76 31.68
N ALA A 160 -17.74 9.03 31.86
CA ALA A 160 -18.45 9.92 32.77
C ALA A 160 -19.17 11.04 32.02
N LEU A 161 -20.46 11.20 32.31
CA LEU A 161 -21.38 12.11 31.63
C LEU A 161 -22.06 13.03 32.64
N ALA A 162 -22.39 14.25 32.19
CA ALA A 162 -23.22 15.16 32.96
C ALA A 162 -24.63 14.56 33.18
N ALA A 163 -25.08 14.55 34.43
CA ALA A 163 -26.36 13.98 34.86
C ALA A 163 -26.92 14.72 36.09
N SER A 164 -27.87 15.61 35.85
CA SER A 164 -28.51 16.41 36.92
C SER A 164 -29.32 15.57 37.92
N THR A 165 -29.79 14.39 37.49
CA THR A 165 -30.47 13.39 38.31
C THR A 165 -29.84 12.02 38.09
N LYS A 166 -30.10 11.07 39.00
CA LYS A 166 -29.67 9.68 38.82
C LYS A 166 -30.17 9.17 37.46
N PRO A 167 -29.28 8.72 36.57
CA PRO A 167 -29.68 8.41 35.21
C PRO A 167 -30.42 7.07 35.11
N GLN A 168 -31.27 6.96 34.10
CA GLN A 168 -31.81 5.67 33.65
C GLN A 168 -30.89 5.10 32.58
N ILE A 169 -30.46 3.86 32.76
CA ILE A 169 -29.48 3.19 31.92
C ILE A 169 -30.05 1.85 31.47
N GLU A 170 -29.87 1.54 30.20
CA GLU A 170 -30.12 0.22 29.63
C GLU A 170 -28.93 -0.20 28.76
N GLY A 171 -28.67 -1.50 28.69
CA GLY A 171 -27.49 -2.04 28.00
C GLY A 171 -26.43 -2.60 28.96
N PRO A 172 -25.31 -3.11 28.42
CA PRO A 172 -24.36 -3.91 29.18
C PRO A 172 -23.37 -3.06 29.97
N VAL A 173 -23.85 -2.49 31.08
CA VAL A 173 -23.05 -1.77 32.07
C VAL A 173 -22.85 -2.65 33.30
N PHE A 174 -21.62 -2.84 33.74
CA PHE A 174 -21.32 -3.58 34.98
C PHE A 174 -21.07 -2.67 36.19
N GLY A 175 -20.74 -1.40 35.96
CA GLY A 175 -20.56 -0.40 37.02
C GLY A 175 -21.32 0.89 36.71
N LEU A 176 -22.18 1.34 37.62
CA LEU A 176 -22.90 2.62 37.52
C LEU A 176 -22.78 3.39 38.84
N TYR A 177 -22.23 4.59 38.76
CA TYR A 177 -22.09 5.50 39.89
C TYR A 177 -22.69 6.85 39.53
N TRP A 178 -23.52 7.40 40.41
CA TRP A 178 -24.03 8.74 40.26
C TRP A 178 -23.69 9.55 41.51
N ASP A 179 -23.07 10.70 41.29
CA ASP A 179 -22.79 11.68 42.32
C ASP A 179 -23.65 12.92 42.08
N GLY A 180 -24.66 13.12 42.96
CA GLY A 180 -25.56 14.26 42.89
C GLY A 180 -24.90 15.59 43.24
N GLY A 181 -23.77 15.58 43.96
CA GLY A 181 -23.02 16.80 44.29
C GLY A 181 -22.26 17.35 43.10
N SER A 182 -21.62 16.48 42.30
CA SER A 182 -20.95 16.84 41.06
C SER A 182 -21.82 16.73 39.81
N GLN A 183 -23.07 16.26 39.95
CA GLN A 183 -23.99 15.97 38.85
C GLN A 183 -23.34 15.10 37.76
N THR A 184 -22.61 14.08 38.17
CA THR A 184 -21.85 13.20 37.27
C THR A 184 -22.37 11.77 37.37
N ALA A 185 -22.62 11.16 36.22
CA ALA A 185 -22.86 9.73 36.08
C ALA A 185 -21.63 9.05 35.46
N THR A 186 -21.07 8.05 36.12
CA THR A 186 -19.95 7.23 35.64
C THR A 186 -20.45 5.83 35.31
N LEU A 187 -20.16 5.36 34.10
CA LEU A 187 -20.56 4.08 33.54
C LEU A 187 -19.30 3.27 33.23
N GLN A 188 -19.30 1.99 33.60
CA GLN A 188 -18.25 1.05 33.20
C GLN A 188 -18.84 -0.08 32.36
N ALA A 189 -18.22 -0.33 31.22
CA ALA A 189 -18.58 -1.39 30.29
C ALA A 189 -17.33 -2.14 29.84
N ARG A 190 -17.53 -3.30 29.23
CA ARG A 190 -16.47 -4.08 28.60
C ARG A 190 -16.64 -4.02 27.09
N VAL A 191 -15.55 -3.85 26.35
CA VAL A 191 -15.61 -3.96 24.90
C VAL A 191 -15.77 -5.43 24.52
N GLU A 192 -16.82 -5.74 23.80
CA GLU A 192 -17.11 -7.10 23.33
C GLU A 192 -16.52 -7.33 21.93
N GLN A 193 -16.66 -8.55 21.40
CA GLN A 193 -16.25 -8.89 20.03
C GLN A 193 -17.10 -8.21 18.94
N LYS A 194 -18.29 -7.74 19.31
CA LYS A 194 -19.18 -6.91 18.49
C LYS A 194 -19.53 -5.64 19.27
N GLU A 195 -20.08 -4.66 18.57
CA GLU A 195 -20.62 -3.46 19.21
C GLU A 195 -21.68 -3.82 20.24
N SER A 196 -21.67 -3.08 21.34
CA SER A 196 -22.76 -3.04 22.29
C SER A 196 -23.30 -1.62 22.41
N VAL A 197 -24.56 -1.50 22.82
CA VAL A 197 -25.25 -0.22 22.87
C VAL A 197 -25.78 0.00 24.28
N ILE A 198 -25.47 1.19 24.82
CA ILE A 198 -25.96 1.66 26.12
C ILE A 198 -26.89 2.84 25.86
N TYR A 199 -28.09 2.79 26.41
CA TYR A 199 -29.08 3.85 26.30
C TYR A 199 -29.15 4.66 27.58
N PHE A 200 -28.73 5.92 27.50
CA PHE A 200 -28.58 6.82 28.63
C PHE A 200 -29.69 7.87 28.65
N ASN A 201 -30.46 7.91 29.73
CA ASN A 201 -31.57 8.86 29.96
C ASN A 201 -32.59 8.93 28.83
N GLN A 202 -32.85 7.79 28.18
CA GLN A 202 -33.78 7.70 27.05
C GLN A 202 -33.51 8.76 25.95
N ARG A 203 -32.24 9.12 25.75
CA ARG A 203 -31.84 10.17 24.82
C ARG A 203 -30.50 9.92 24.16
N LEU A 204 -29.47 9.56 24.93
CA LEU A 204 -28.12 9.37 24.41
C LEU A 204 -27.85 7.88 24.14
N VAL A 205 -27.53 7.55 22.90
CA VAL A 205 -27.15 6.20 22.47
C VAL A 205 -25.62 6.12 22.45
N ILE A 206 -25.04 5.30 23.33
CA ILE A 206 -23.60 5.12 23.44
C ILE A 206 -23.22 3.78 22.80
N PHE A 207 -22.48 3.84 21.71
CA PHE A 207 -21.88 2.66 21.08
C PHE A 207 -20.53 2.38 21.73
N VAL A 208 -20.36 1.17 22.27
CA VAL A 208 -19.07 0.62 22.71
C VAL A 208 -18.61 -0.38 21.66
N VAL A 209 -17.59 -0.02 20.89
CA VAL A 209 -17.23 -0.71 19.64
C VAL A 209 -15.82 -1.29 19.71
N PRO A 210 -15.57 -2.52 19.23
CA PRO A 210 -14.22 -3.03 19.08
C PRO A 210 -13.41 -2.21 18.07
N ARG A 211 -12.15 -1.91 18.39
CA ARG A 211 -11.28 -0.95 17.66
C ARG A 211 -11.28 -1.15 16.15
N GLU A 212 -11.11 -2.38 15.67
CA GLU A 212 -11.05 -2.64 14.22
C GLU A 212 -12.34 -2.25 13.47
N ARG A 213 -13.49 -2.45 14.12
CA ARG A 213 -14.81 -2.09 13.59
C ARG A 213 -15.04 -0.58 13.74
N ALA A 214 -14.66 0.01 14.86
CA ALA A 214 -14.76 1.46 15.07
C ALA A 214 -13.99 2.25 14.01
N LEU A 215 -12.75 1.86 13.72
CA LEU A 215 -11.93 2.55 12.72
C LEU A 215 -12.43 2.35 11.28
N ARG A 216 -13.38 1.43 11.05
CA ARG A 216 -14.11 1.17 9.80
C ARG A 216 -15.57 1.64 9.83
N SER A 217 -15.95 2.31 10.91
CA SER A 217 -17.27 2.92 11.08
C SER A 217 -17.21 4.40 10.74
N TRP A 218 -18.33 4.96 10.29
CA TRP A 218 -18.39 6.30 9.73
C TRP A 218 -19.58 7.08 10.28
N VAL A 219 -19.46 8.39 10.36
CA VAL A 219 -20.58 9.30 10.64
C VAL A 219 -20.83 10.08 9.37
N ALA A 220 -22.06 10.02 8.87
CA ALA A 220 -22.50 10.75 7.69
C ALA A 220 -23.43 11.89 8.10
N GLU A 221 -23.27 13.05 7.47
CA GLU A 221 -24.06 14.24 7.76
C GLU A 221 -25.18 14.37 6.72
N PHE A 222 -26.42 14.51 7.18
CA PHE A 222 -27.59 14.67 6.33
C PHE A 222 -28.30 16.00 6.63
N PRO A 223 -28.90 16.65 5.61
CA PRO A 223 -29.71 17.83 5.86
C PRO A 223 -30.94 17.47 6.71
N SER A 224 -31.40 18.41 7.53
CA SER A 224 -32.57 18.26 8.41
C SER A 224 -33.83 17.74 7.68
N LYS A 225 -34.03 18.20 6.44
CA LYS A 225 -35.12 17.78 5.54
C LYS A 225 -35.03 16.33 5.06
N ALA A 226 -33.95 15.61 5.35
CA ALA A 226 -33.84 14.20 5.02
C ALA A 226 -35.00 13.45 5.67
N ALA A 227 -35.35 13.74 6.92
CA ALA A 227 -36.42 13.06 7.64
C ALA A 227 -37.59 14.02 7.95
N SER A 228 -38.83 13.70 7.53
CA SER A 228 -40.02 14.57 7.71
C SER A 228 -40.34 14.93 9.17
N GLY A 229 -40.26 16.20 9.60
CA GLY A 229 -40.39 16.58 11.01
C GLY A 229 -39.06 16.70 11.78
N ALA A 230 -37.93 16.54 11.09
CA ALA A 230 -36.63 17.03 11.53
C ALA A 230 -36.32 18.44 10.95
N GLU A 231 -37.31 19.13 10.39
CA GLU A 231 -37.13 20.38 9.64
C GLU A 231 -36.43 21.48 10.46
N ASP A 232 -36.72 21.54 11.76
CA ASP A 232 -36.17 22.52 12.71
C ASP A 232 -34.93 22.02 13.49
N SER A 233 -34.46 20.78 13.28
CA SER A 233 -33.43 20.16 14.14
C SER A 233 -31.97 20.39 13.71
N GLY A 234 -31.74 21.11 12.61
CA GLY A 234 -30.41 21.24 11.99
C GLY A 234 -29.96 19.96 11.29
N ALA A 235 -28.71 19.93 10.82
CA ALA A 235 -28.13 18.74 10.19
C ALA A 235 -28.18 17.53 11.13
N LEU A 236 -28.40 16.34 10.56
CA LEU A 236 -28.53 15.07 11.25
C LEU A 236 -27.25 14.26 11.02
N ASP A 237 -26.64 13.83 12.11
CA ASP A 237 -25.49 12.92 12.09
C ASP A 237 -25.99 11.48 12.19
N VAL A 238 -25.66 10.65 11.22
CA VAL A 238 -26.04 9.22 11.19
C VAL A 238 -24.78 8.37 11.28
N PRO A 239 -24.55 7.67 12.41
CA PRO A 239 -23.46 6.73 12.55
C PRO A 239 -23.80 5.39 11.87
N PHE A 240 -22.89 4.94 11.01
CA PHE A 240 -22.84 3.62 10.41
C PHE A 240 -21.74 2.81 11.12
N VAL A 241 -22.14 1.96 12.05
CA VAL A 241 -21.25 1.02 12.74
C VAL A 241 -21.12 -0.24 11.88
N THR A 242 -19.94 -0.45 11.31
CA THR A 242 -19.71 -1.39 10.21
C THR A 242 -18.25 -1.86 10.14
N ASP A 243 -17.97 -2.86 9.30
CA ASP A 243 -16.65 -3.34 8.90
C ASP A 243 -16.27 -2.95 7.46
N ALA A 244 -17.02 -2.03 6.84
CA ALA A 244 -16.74 -1.49 5.52
C ALA A 244 -15.32 -0.93 5.42
N ALA A 245 -14.66 -1.16 4.28
CA ALA A 245 -13.36 -0.60 4.01
C ALA A 245 -13.43 0.93 3.87
N LEU A 246 -14.50 1.44 3.27
CA LEU A 246 -14.66 2.86 3.00
C LEU A 246 -16.15 3.25 2.95
N LEU A 247 -16.49 4.43 3.50
CA LEU A 247 -17.70 5.16 3.12
C LEU A 247 -17.35 6.02 1.90
N VAL A 248 -17.86 5.63 0.74
CA VAL A 248 -17.55 6.27 -0.54
C VAL A 248 -18.36 7.56 -0.71
N ASP A 249 -19.67 7.46 -0.49
CA ASP A 249 -20.60 8.56 -0.69
C ASP A 249 -21.84 8.37 0.19
N HIS A 250 -22.58 9.44 0.42
CA HIS A 250 -23.87 9.40 1.09
C HIS A 250 -24.74 10.56 0.64
N GLY A 251 -26.05 10.38 0.73
CA GLY A 251 -26.97 11.43 0.34
C GLY A 251 -28.41 11.15 0.65
N ARG A 252 -29.26 12.06 0.18
CA ARG A 252 -30.70 11.99 0.35
C ARG A 252 -31.36 11.43 -0.91
N GLY A 253 -32.31 10.52 -0.73
CA GLY A 253 -33.29 10.12 -1.76
C GLY A 253 -34.60 10.90 -1.60
N GLU A 254 -35.58 10.65 -2.47
CA GLU A 254 -36.88 11.34 -2.40
C GLU A 254 -37.53 11.19 -1.02
N ASN A 255 -37.55 9.96 -0.49
CA ASN A 255 -38.21 9.57 0.76
C ASN A 255 -37.24 8.99 1.81
N GLY A 256 -35.94 9.29 1.74
CA GLY A 256 -34.97 8.52 2.51
C GLY A 256 -33.55 9.06 2.51
N ILE A 257 -32.66 8.30 3.15
CA ILE A 257 -31.20 8.49 3.09
C ILE A 257 -30.54 7.26 2.49
N TRP A 258 -29.36 7.46 1.91
CA TRP A 258 -28.55 6.38 1.38
C TRP A 258 -27.06 6.61 1.68
N ALA A 259 -26.32 5.51 1.73
CA ALA A 259 -24.86 5.49 1.83
C ALA A 259 -24.28 4.41 0.90
N GLU A 260 -23.15 4.71 0.27
CA GLU A 260 -22.35 3.78 -0.52
C GLU A 260 -21.12 3.38 0.29
N LEU A 261 -21.06 2.10 0.63
CA LEU A 261 -20.01 1.50 1.46
C LEU A 261 -19.28 0.43 0.65
N ASP A 262 -17.96 0.50 0.60
CA ASP A 262 -17.15 -0.52 -0.03
C ASP A 262 -16.83 -1.64 0.98
N PHE A 263 -17.24 -2.86 0.66
CA PHE A 263 -17.02 -4.04 1.49
C PHE A 263 -16.08 -5.03 0.82
N ARG A 264 -15.24 -5.71 1.61
CA ARG A 264 -14.48 -6.86 1.11
C ARG A 264 -15.41 -8.06 0.91
N PRO A 265 -15.06 -9.07 0.08
CA PRO A 265 -15.81 -10.32 0.00
C PRO A 265 -16.05 -10.94 1.39
N GLY A 266 -17.29 -11.37 1.66
CA GLY A 266 -17.67 -11.92 2.97
C GLY A 266 -19.04 -11.49 3.46
N SER A 267 -19.30 -11.75 4.74
CA SER A 267 -20.52 -11.36 5.45
C SER A 267 -20.25 -10.15 6.33
N HIS A 268 -21.19 -9.21 6.35
CA HIS A 268 -21.05 -7.93 7.04
C HIS A 268 -22.26 -7.66 7.93
N ASP A 269 -21.99 -7.26 9.17
CA ASP A 269 -23.00 -6.77 10.09
C ASP A 269 -22.98 -5.23 10.07
N LEU A 270 -24.15 -4.61 10.00
CA LEU A 270 -24.29 -3.16 10.12
C LEU A 270 -25.29 -2.80 11.21
N ALA A 271 -24.92 -1.80 12.01
CA ALA A 271 -25.82 -1.11 12.91
C ALA A 271 -25.82 0.39 12.56
N VAL A 272 -27.01 0.93 12.30
CA VAL A 272 -27.19 2.31 11.80
C VAL A 272 -28.21 3.02 12.68
N LEU A 273 -27.82 4.14 13.29
CA LEU A 273 -28.74 4.98 14.05
C LEU A 273 -29.46 5.92 13.09
N VAL A 274 -30.70 5.59 12.76
CA VAL A 274 -31.52 6.31 11.80
C VAL A 274 -32.45 7.29 12.52
N PRO A 275 -32.84 8.43 11.91
CA PRO A 275 -33.65 9.44 12.60
C PRO A 275 -35.06 9.00 13.00
N ARG A 276 -35.59 7.92 12.40
CA ARG A 276 -36.88 7.30 12.74
C ARG A 276 -36.97 5.90 12.17
N ALA A 277 -38.04 5.18 12.54
CA ALA A 277 -38.39 3.88 11.99
C ALA A 277 -38.49 3.92 10.46
N PRO A 278 -37.58 3.25 9.72
CA PRO A 278 -37.69 3.10 8.28
C PRO A 278 -38.90 2.22 7.95
N SER A 279 -39.66 2.59 6.93
CA SER A 279 -40.68 1.70 6.35
C SER A 279 -40.05 0.63 5.48
N LYS A 280 -38.87 0.92 4.89
CA LYS A 280 -38.09 -0.01 4.06
C LYS A 280 -36.59 0.20 4.23
N CYS A 281 -35.85 -0.89 4.02
CA CYS A 281 -34.42 -0.86 3.79
C CYS A 281 -34.12 -1.54 2.45
N ARG A 282 -33.23 -0.95 1.65
CA ARG A 282 -32.74 -1.56 0.42
C ARG A 282 -31.23 -1.72 0.46
N VAL A 283 -30.76 -2.88 0.00
CA VAL A 283 -29.35 -3.13 -0.29
C VAL A 283 -29.20 -3.38 -1.79
N ASN A 284 -28.40 -2.57 -2.47
CA ASN A 284 -28.23 -2.60 -3.92
C ASN A 284 -29.59 -2.63 -4.67
N ARG A 285 -30.50 -1.74 -4.24
CA ARG A 285 -31.88 -1.58 -4.75
C ARG A 285 -32.86 -2.72 -4.44
N SER A 286 -32.40 -3.81 -3.83
CA SER A 286 -33.24 -4.93 -3.43
C SER A 286 -33.79 -4.69 -2.02
N ASP A 287 -35.08 -4.96 -1.80
CA ASP A 287 -35.68 -4.86 -0.47
C ASP A 287 -35.05 -5.91 0.45
N THR A 288 -34.54 -5.46 1.61
CA THR A 288 -33.76 -6.28 2.54
C THR A 288 -34.39 -6.25 3.92
N GLU A 289 -34.53 -7.41 4.55
CA GLU A 289 -34.98 -7.50 5.94
C GLU A 289 -33.95 -6.87 6.88
N PHE A 290 -34.45 -6.10 7.84
CA PHE A 290 -33.65 -5.49 8.89
C PHE A 290 -34.41 -5.56 10.21
N LYS A 291 -33.68 -5.57 11.31
CA LYS A 291 -34.24 -5.40 12.65
C LYS A 291 -34.22 -3.92 12.99
N TYR A 292 -35.26 -3.45 13.65
CA TYR A 292 -35.33 -2.09 14.13
C TYR A 292 -35.68 -2.07 15.62
N ASP A 293 -34.89 -1.34 16.40
CA ASP A 293 -35.21 -1.02 17.78
C ASP A 293 -35.82 0.38 17.84
N ASP A 294 -37.14 0.44 18.03
CA ASP A 294 -37.91 1.70 18.14
C ASP A 294 -37.44 2.62 19.25
N ARG A 295 -36.81 2.07 20.29
CA ARG A 295 -36.40 2.83 21.46
C ARG A 295 -35.04 3.47 21.22
N LEU A 296 -34.12 2.73 20.60
CA LEU A 296 -32.78 3.20 20.28
C LEU A 296 -32.72 3.98 18.97
N HIS A 297 -33.73 3.83 18.10
CA HIS A 297 -33.67 4.20 16.69
C HIS A 297 -32.57 3.48 15.90
N LEU A 298 -32.32 2.23 16.27
CA LEU A 298 -31.22 1.45 15.73
C LEU A 298 -31.73 0.43 14.71
N ALA A 299 -31.35 0.62 13.46
CA ALA A 299 -31.52 -0.39 12.42
C ALA A 299 -30.31 -1.34 12.43
N SER A 300 -30.55 -2.64 12.35
CA SER A 300 -29.50 -3.66 12.23
C SER A 300 -29.80 -4.59 11.06
N LEU A 301 -28.83 -4.78 10.19
CA LEU A 301 -28.95 -5.67 9.03
C LEU A 301 -27.66 -6.43 8.77
N GLN A 302 -27.80 -7.53 8.02
CA GLN A 302 -26.68 -8.28 7.48
C GLN A 302 -26.66 -8.15 5.97
N THR A 303 -25.48 -7.98 5.40
CA THR A 303 -25.27 -8.02 3.95
C THR A 303 -24.14 -8.98 3.61
N GLN A 304 -24.13 -9.47 2.37
CA GLN A 304 -23.11 -10.38 1.87
C GLN A 304 -22.52 -9.81 0.59
N THR A 305 -21.21 -9.68 0.58
CA THR A 305 -20.42 -9.39 -0.61
C THR A 305 -19.99 -10.73 -1.21
N PRO A 306 -20.35 -11.04 -2.47
CA PRO A 306 -19.96 -12.30 -3.10
C PRO A 306 -18.44 -12.38 -3.26
N PRO A 307 -17.89 -13.58 -3.49
CA PRO A 307 -16.49 -13.74 -3.88
C PRO A 307 -16.16 -12.89 -5.11
N LEU A 308 -14.90 -12.45 -5.19
CA LEU A 308 -14.39 -11.69 -6.32
C LEU A 308 -14.73 -12.41 -7.64
N PRO A 309 -15.34 -11.73 -8.63
CA PRO A 309 -15.75 -12.39 -9.87
C PRO A 309 -14.58 -12.61 -10.84
N TYR A 310 -13.37 -12.16 -10.50
CA TYR A 310 -12.20 -12.22 -11.34
C TYR A 310 -11.31 -13.38 -10.94
N ALA A 311 -10.93 -14.22 -11.91
CA ALA A 311 -10.04 -15.35 -11.70
C ALA A 311 -8.59 -14.99 -12.08
N ALA A 312 -7.65 -15.55 -11.32
CA ALA A 312 -6.26 -15.57 -11.71
C ALA A 312 -6.04 -16.42 -12.97
N ARG A 313 -5.03 -16.07 -13.75
CA ARG A 313 -4.66 -16.72 -15.02
C ARG A 313 -3.19 -17.11 -14.96
N ASP A 314 -2.94 -18.41 -14.92
CA ASP A 314 -1.61 -18.97 -15.06
C ASP A 314 -1.26 -19.11 -16.54
N ILE A 315 -0.09 -18.62 -16.92
CA ILE A 315 0.40 -18.66 -18.30
C ILE A 315 1.53 -19.68 -18.36
N SER A 316 1.32 -20.80 -19.03
CA SER A 316 2.31 -21.89 -19.14
C SER A 316 3.06 -21.92 -20.48
N GLU A 317 2.59 -21.15 -21.47
CA GLU A 317 3.15 -21.10 -22.82
C GLU A 317 3.29 -19.65 -23.27
N VAL A 318 4.39 -19.36 -23.97
CA VAL A 318 4.70 -18.03 -24.52
C VAL A 318 5.14 -18.18 -25.97
N GLU A 319 4.89 -17.15 -26.76
CA GLU A 319 5.67 -16.93 -27.98
C GLU A 319 7.00 -16.33 -27.56
N PHE A 320 8.11 -16.72 -28.19
CA PHE A 320 9.41 -16.14 -27.92
C PHE A 320 10.25 -15.94 -29.18
N TRP A 321 11.18 -15.00 -29.07
CA TRP A 321 12.21 -14.72 -30.05
C TRP A 321 13.53 -14.40 -29.34
N VAL A 322 14.65 -14.77 -29.95
CA VAL A 322 15.98 -14.61 -29.37
C VAL A 322 16.71 -13.51 -30.13
N GLU A 323 17.02 -12.45 -29.40
CA GLU A 323 17.80 -11.34 -29.89
C GLU A 323 19.28 -11.53 -29.51
N ARG A 324 20.11 -11.84 -30.50
CA ARG A 324 21.57 -11.87 -30.34
C ARG A 324 22.15 -10.47 -30.56
N PHE A 325 23.44 -10.31 -30.30
CA PHE A 325 24.19 -9.07 -30.54
C PHE A 325 24.50 -8.95 -32.05
N ASP A 326 23.43 -8.87 -32.84
CA ASP A 326 23.43 -8.86 -34.30
C ASP A 326 23.27 -7.42 -34.82
N LEU A 327 24.26 -6.96 -35.58
CA LEU A 327 24.30 -5.60 -36.13
C LEU A 327 23.21 -5.35 -37.20
N THR A 328 22.55 -6.39 -37.70
CA THR A 328 21.45 -6.25 -38.67
C THR A 328 20.11 -5.91 -38.01
N LEU A 329 20.01 -5.98 -36.68
CA LEU A 329 18.77 -5.81 -35.93
C LEU A 329 18.79 -4.56 -35.05
N GLY A 330 17.82 -3.67 -35.27
CA GLY A 330 17.67 -2.41 -34.53
C GLY A 330 18.63 -1.30 -35.00
N HIS A 331 18.79 -0.27 -34.18
CA HIS A 331 19.64 0.88 -34.50
C HIS A 331 21.00 0.78 -33.79
N TRP A 332 22.07 0.83 -34.59
CA TRP A 332 23.45 0.75 -34.12
C TRP A 332 24.22 2.01 -34.52
N GLU A 333 24.95 2.57 -33.57
CA GLU A 333 25.86 3.69 -33.76
C GLU A 333 27.29 3.17 -33.81
N SER A 334 28.01 3.46 -34.89
CA SER A 334 29.41 3.07 -35.05
C SER A 334 30.33 4.22 -34.67
N GLY A 335 31.34 3.96 -33.84
CA GLY A 335 32.27 5.01 -33.41
C GLY A 335 33.16 4.64 -32.23
N PRO A 336 33.87 5.62 -31.66
CA PRO A 336 34.55 5.47 -30.38
C PRO A 336 33.54 5.32 -29.22
N LEU A 337 33.99 4.70 -28.13
CA LEU A 337 33.24 4.67 -26.89
C LEU A 337 33.14 6.10 -26.33
N HIS A 338 31.95 6.44 -25.81
CA HIS A 338 31.63 7.74 -25.25
C HIS A 338 30.53 7.57 -24.20
N ALA A 339 30.33 8.59 -23.37
CA ALA A 339 29.25 8.56 -22.38
C ALA A 339 27.88 8.58 -23.09
N LEU A 340 26.96 7.72 -22.66
CA LEU A 340 25.63 7.61 -23.30
C LEU A 340 24.84 8.91 -23.25
N ASP A 341 25.12 9.74 -22.24
CA ASP A 341 24.54 11.06 -21.99
C ASP A 341 24.89 12.10 -23.08
N GLU A 342 26.01 11.94 -23.79
CA GLU A 342 26.46 12.90 -24.82
C GLU A 342 25.54 12.92 -26.04
N THR A 343 24.88 11.80 -26.31
CA THR A 343 23.99 11.60 -27.47
C THR A 343 22.52 11.56 -27.04
N GLY A 344 22.20 12.17 -25.89
CA GLY A 344 20.86 12.30 -25.31
C GLY A 344 20.71 11.62 -23.96
N PRO A 345 19.54 11.69 -23.31
CA PRO A 345 19.31 11.05 -22.02
C PRO A 345 19.63 9.54 -22.06
N PRO A 346 20.34 8.99 -21.06
CA PRO A 346 20.66 7.57 -21.05
C PRO A 346 19.39 6.72 -20.94
N PRO A 347 19.37 5.54 -21.58
CA PRO A 347 18.22 4.64 -21.51
C PRO A 347 18.04 4.08 -20.09
N TYR A 348 16.83 3.61 -19.78
CA TYR A 348 16.58 2.73 -18.64
C TYR A 348 16.43 1.29 -19.15
N GLY A 349 17.52 0.52 -19.17
CA GLY A 349 17.54 -0.76 -19.86
C GLY A 349 18.93 -1.34 -20.09
N TYR A 350 19.00 -2.34 -20.97
CA TYR A 350 20.25 -2.94 -21.40
C TYR A 350 20.80 -2.24 -22.65
N VAL A 351 22.07 -1.84 -22.60
CA VAL A 351 22.80 -1.24 -23.72
C VAL A 351 23.80 -2.25 -24.24
N LYS A 352 23.83 -2.47 -25.56
CA LYS A 352 24.74 -3.44 -26.18
C LYS A 352 25.92 -2.72 -26.81
N TYR A 353 27.12 -3.20 -26.53
CA TYR A 353 28.34 -2.83 -27.22
C TYR A 353 28.90 -4.06 -27.92
N VAL A 354 29.25 -3.91 -29.19
CA VAL A 354 29.84 -4.98 -30.00
C VAL A 354 31.09 -4.47 -30.68
N LYS A 355 32.16 -5.26 -30.56
CA LYS A 355 33.30 -5.20 -31.47
C LYS A 355 33.32 -6.47 -32.30
N GLN A 356 33.05 -6.36 -33.60
CA GLN A 356 33.33 -7.42 -34.58
C GLN A 356 34.79 -7.32 -35.02
N GLN A 357 35.45 -8.47 -35.20
CA GLN A 357 36.80 -8.58 -35.75
C GLN A 357 37.74 -7.58 -35.06
N ALA A 358 38.16 -7.87 -33.82
CA ALA A 358 39.10 -7.02 -33.09
C ALA A 358 40.49 -7.08 -33.77
N GLY A 359 40.60 -6.48 -34.95
CA GLY A 359 41.72 -6.63 -35.85
C GLY A 359 43.05 -6.21 -35.22
N THR A 360 44.10 -6.95 -35.55
CA THR A 360 45.52 -6.68 -35.25
C THR A 360 45.92 -6.55 -33.77
N LEU A 361 45.04 -6.87 -32.82
CA LEU A 361 45.50 -7.13 -31.46
C LEU A 361 46.07 -8.55 -31.44
N ARG A 362 47.40 -8.67 -31.55
CA ARG A 362 48.07 -9.94 -31.21
C ARG A 362 47.86 -10.15 -29.72
N GLY A 363 46.76 -10.80 -29.38
CA GLY A 363 46.56 -11.40 -28.08
C GLY A 363 47.59 -12.51 -27.93
N ASP A 364 48.76 -12.20 -27.39
CA ASP A 364 49.73 -13.24 -27.07
C ASP A 364 49.17 -14.09 -25.92
N SER A 365 49.61 -15.35 -25.81
CA SER A 365 49.17 -16.22 -24.72
C SER A 365 49.47 -15.56 -23.36
N GLY A 366 48.41 -15.18 -22.63
CA GLY A 366 48.53 -14.50 -21.33
C GLY A 366 47.98 -13.07 -21.27
N ASP A 367 47.57 -12.51 -22.41
CA ASP A 367 46.96 -11.17 -22.44
C ASP A 367 45.63 -11.10 -21.68
N ARG A 368 45.29 -9.89 -21.27
CA ARG A 368 44.11 -9.57 -20.46
C ARG A 368 43.23 -8.57 -21.18
N VAL A 369 41.93 -8.66 -20.97
CA VAL A 369 40.95 -7.64 -21.34
C VAL A 369 40.63 -6.79 -20.12
N PHE A 370 40.82 -5.48 -20.24
CA PHE A 370 40.50 -4.47 -19.24
C PHE A 370 39.25 -3.72 -19.69
N VAL A 371 38.22 -3.68 -18.86
CA VAL A 371 36.97 -2.97 -19.16
C VAL A 371 36.73 -1.92 -18.10
N LYS A 372 36.64 -0.66 -18.53
CA LYS A 372 36.36 0.50 -17.68
C LYS A 372 35.02 1.13 -18.06
N SER A 373 34.19 1.44 -17.07
CA SER A 373 32.90 2.11 -17.21
C SER A 373 32.93 3.48 -16.54
N PHE A 374 32.12 4.41 -17.02
CA PHE A 374 32.03 5.74 -16.43
C PHE A 374 31.46 5.71 -14.99
N ALA A 375 30.42 4.90 -14.79
CA ALA A 375 29.76 4.66 -13.51
C ALA A 375 29.92 3.20 -13.04
N GLU A 376 29.67 2.96 -11.75
CA GLU A 376 29.71 1.62 -11.13
C GLU A 376 28.50 0.75 -11.48
N ASP A 377 28.04 0.76 -12.73
CA ASP A 377 26.89 -0.04 -13.17
C ASP A 377 27.29 -1.46 -13.57
N SER A 378 26.39 -2.40 -13.33
CA SER A 378 26.58 -3.79 -13.69
C SER A 378 26.74 -3.94 -15.21
N ARG A 379 27.61 -4.87 -15.60
CA ARG A 379 27.76 -5.28 -17.00
C ARG A 379 28.01 -6.77 -17.09
N LYS A 380 27.72 -7.35 -18.25
CA LYS A 380 28.19 -8.69 -18.65
C LYS A 380 29.08 -8.55 -19.86
N VAL A 381 30.28 -9.10 -19.77
CA VAL A 381 31.31 -9.08 -20.82
C VAL A 381 31.47 -10.47 -21.36
N PHE A 382 31.38 -10.60 -22.68
CA PHE A 382 31.57 -11.84 -23.41
C PHE A 382 32.67 -11.66 -24.44
N VAL A 383 33.46 -12.71 -24.62
CA VAL A 383 34.43 -12.81 -25.72
C VAL A 383 34.06 -14.04 -26.52
N SER A 384 33.67 -13.83 -27.77
CA SER A 384 33.17 -14.86 -28.68
C SER A 384 32.06 -15.70 -28.05
N GLY A 385 31.11 -15.03 -27.40
CA GLY A 385 29.99 -15.66 -26.71
C GLY A 385 30.31 -16.32 -25.36
N ARG A 386 31.58 -16.31 -24.90
CA ARG A 386 31.98 -16.86 -23.60
C ARG A 386 31.96 -15.78 -22.53
N LEU A 387 31.23 -16.01 -21.44
CA LEU A 387 31.18 -15.08 -20.32
C LEU A 387 32.58 -14.92 -19.70
N MET A 388 32.98 -13.67 -19.48
CA MET A 388 34.18 -13.28 -18.75
C MET A 388 33.77 -12.87 -17.32
N PRO A 389 33.89 -13.73 -16.29
CA PRO A 389 33.22 -13.50 -15.00
C PRO A 389 33.71 -12.27 -14.24
N LYS A 390 35.03 -12.04 -14.19
CA LYS A 390 35.62 -10.90 -13.45
C LYS A 390 35.21 -9.54 -14.01
N PRO A 391 35.32 -9.27 -15.33
CA PRO A 391 34.86 -8.00 -15.89
C PRO A 391 33.32 -7.90 -16.00
N SER A 392 32.59 -8.96 -15.66
CA SER A 392 31.12 -9.00 -15.60
C SER A 392 30.58 -8.59 -14.23
N CYS A 393 30.94 -7.40 -13.78
CA CYS A 393 30.68 -6.86 -12.44
C CYS A 393 30.15 -5.41 -12.50
N ALA A 394 29.98 -4.79 -11.34
CA ALA A 394 29.62 -3.37 -11.21
C ALA A 394 30.82 -2.44 -10.96
N GLU A 395 32.03 -2.97 -10.76
CA GLU A 395 33.21 -2.16 -10.47
C GLU A 395 33.56 -1.26 -11.67
N LYS A 396 34.00 -0.01 -11.42
CA LYS A 396 34.36 0.95 -12.50
C LYS A 396 35.38 0.37 -13.46
N GLN A 397 36.33 -0.44 -12.97
CA GLN A 397 37.33 -1.10 -13.81
C GLN A 397 37.55 -2.53 -13.34
N ALA A 398 37.55 -3.48 -14.26
CA ALA A 398 37.84 -4.87 -13.97
C ALA A 398 38.43 -5.57 -15.20
N ASP A 399 39.13 -6.67 -14.97
CA ASP A 399 39.89 -7.35 -16.00
C ASP A 399 39.97 -8.87 -15.83
N ALA A 400 40.22 -9.57 -16.93
CA ALA A 400 40.42 -11.01 -16.96
C ALA A 400 41.39 -11.41 -18.06
N MET A 401 42.07 -12.54 -17.85
CA MET A 401 42.88 -13.18 -18.88
C MET A 401 41.99 -13.63 -20.04
N LEU A 402 42.41 -13.36 -21.26
CA LEU A 402 41.72 -13.78 -22.47
C LEU A 402 41.82 -15.30 -22.66
N PRO A 403 40.80 -15.93 -23.26
CA PRO A 403 40.92 -17.29 -23.78
C PRO A 403 42.12 -17.43 -24.74
N ILE A 404 42.82 -18.55 -24.67
CA ILE A 404 44.04 -18.81 -25.46
C ILE A 404 43.76 -19.24 -26.91
N ASP A 405 42.50 -19.55 -27.22
CA ASP A 405 42.06 -20.10 -28.51
C ASP A 405 41.38 -19.05 -29.41
N LEU A 406 41.62 -17.77 -29.16
CA LEU A 406 41.06 -16.67 -29.94
C LEU A 406 41.79 -16.46 -31.27
N GLN A 407 41.00 -16.26 -32.31
CA GLN A 407 41.34 -15.86 -33.67
C GLN A 407 40.76 -14.46 -33.95
N TRP A 408 41.47 -13.43 -33.49
CA TRP A 408 41.06 -12.03 -33.63
C TRP A 408 41.04 -11.50 -35.08
N GLU A 409 41.83 -12.09 -35.97
CA GLU A 409 41.77 -11.86 -37.43
C GLU A 409 40.63 -12.65 -38.11
N GLY A 410 39.90 -13.47 -37.34
CA GLY A 410 38.80 -14.32 -37.78
C GLY A 410 37.42 -13.76 -37.40
N THR A 411 36.59 -14.59 -36.77
CA THR A 411 35.18 -14.28 -36.47
C THR A 411 34.93 -13.85 -35.03
N ASP A 412 35.98 -13.67 -34.22
CA ASP A 412 35.84 -13.38 -32.81
C ASP A 412 35.30 -11.98 -32.52
N THR A 413 34.55 -11.90 -31.42
CA THR A 413 33.77 -10.74 -31.02
C THR A 413 34.02 -10.39 -29.56
N ILE A 414 33.84 -9.12 -29.22
CA ILE A 414 33.66 -8.70 -27.83
C ILE A 414 32.25 -8.13 -27.71
N GLU A 415 31.43 -8.73 -26.85
CA GLU A 415 30.07 -8.28 -26.57
C GLU A 415 29.96 -7.81 -25.13
N ILE A 416 29.42 -6.62 -24.92
CA ILE A 416 29.16 -6.09 -23.58
C ILE A 416 27.70 -5.69 -23.47
N SER A 417 26.99 -6.32 -22.55
CA SER A 417 25.70 -5.82 -22.05
C SER A 417 25.95 -4.92 -20.86
N TYR A 418 25.65 -3.63 -20.99
CA TYR A 418 25.71 -2.66 -19.91
C TYR A 418 24.32 -2.43 -19.33
N GLU A 419 24.18 -2.44 -18.02
CA GLU A 419 22.90 -2.38 -17.31
C GLU A 419 22.61 -0.96 -16.79
N ALA A 420 22.00 -0.12 -17.64
CA ALA A 420 21.73 1.29 -17.35
C ALA A 420 20.44 1.46 -16.51
N PHE A 421 20.44 0.97 -15.26
CA PHE A 421 19.25 0.99 -14.38
C PHE A 421 19.30 2.09 -13.32
N GLY A 422 19.15 3.33 -13.78
CA GLY A 422 19.06 4.52 -12.93
C GLY A 422 20.40 5.04 -12.41
N SER A 423 20.36 6.17 -11.71
CA SER A 423 21.53 6.84 -11.13
C SER A 423 21.50 6.79 -9.61
N ARG A 424 22.62 7.08 -8.98
CA ARG A 424 22.68 7.34 -7.52
C ARG A 424 21.97 8.68 -7.22
N ASP A 425 21.54 8.86 -5.98
CA ASP A 425 20.66 9.96 -5.55
C ASP A 425 21.34 11.01 -4.65
N SER A 426 22.67 11.04 -4.63
CA SER A 426 23.45 12.05 -3.90
C SER A 426 24.68 12.50 -4.69
N GLU A 427 25.02 13.78 -4.63
CA GLU A 427 26.28 14.31 -5.16
C GLU A 427 27.51 13.72 -4.42
N PRO A 428 28.66 13.52 -5.09
CA PRO A 428 28.94 13.85 -6.51
C PRO A 428 28.35 12.85 -7.52
N ASP A 429 27.77 11.75 -7.04
CA ASP A 429 27.40 10.58 -7.85
C ASP A 429 26.12 10.76 -8.69
N MET A 430 25.40 11.88 -8.58
CA MET A 430 24.32 12.23 -9.52
C MET A 430 24.85 12.64 -10.90
N SER A 431 26.13 13.03 -10.97
CA SER A 431 26.83 13.39 -12.21
C SER A 431 27.54 12.22 -12.90
N ASP A 432 27.36 10.99 -12.40
CA ASP A 432 27.92 9.77 -12.99
C ASP A 432 27.38 9.57 -14.42
N LEU A 433 28.27 9.74 -15.39
CA LEU A 433 28.01 9.44 -16.79
C LEU A 433 27.78 7.93 -16.98
N LYS A 434 26.93 7.57 -17.94
CA LYS A 434 26.58 6.16 -18.21
C LYS A 434 27.37 5.60 -19.38
N GLY A 435 27.62 4.29 -19.33
CA GLY A 435 28.23 3.51 -20.40
C GLY A 435 29.65 3.02 -20.14
N ILE A 436 30.23 2.41 -21.17
CA ILE A 436 31.61 1.92 -21.18
C ILE A 436 32.55 3.06 -21.60
N GLU A 437 33.56 3.34 -20.78
CA GLU A 437 34.57 4.38 -21.02
C GLU A 437 35.67 3.88 -21.93
N SER A 438 36.22 2.70 -21.66
CA SER A 438 37.25 2.09 -22.50
C SER A 438 37.32 0.58 -22.34
N VAL A 439 37.81 -0.06 -23.39
CA VAL A 439 38.19 -1.47 -23.39
C VAL A 439 39.60 -1.57 -23.94
N LYS A 440 40.50 -2.23 -23.21
CA LYS A 440 41.90 -2.37 -23.60
C LYS A 440 42.34 -3.83 -23.53
N ILE A 441 43.27 -4.23 -24.41
CA ILE A 441 43.84 -5.57 -24.42
C ILE A 441 45.38 -5.48 -24.38
N GLY A 442 45.99 -6.29 -23.53
CA GLY A 442 47.45 -6.45 -23.44
C GLY A 442 47.88 -7.21 -22.19
N PRO A 443 49.19 -7.36 -21.94
CA PRO A 443 49.70 -8.18 -20.84
C PRO A 443 49.43 -7.53 -19.47
N ASP A 444 49.44 -6.20 -19.42
CA ASP A 444 49.08 -5.38 -18.26
C ASP A 444 48.42 -4.07 -18.74
N LEU A 445 47.83 -3.32 -17.80
CA LEU A 445 47.09 -2.10 -18.12
C LEU A 445 47.97 -0.98 -18.73
N ALA A 446 49.26 -0.93 -18.39
CA ALA A 446 50.17 0.11 -18.88
C ALA A 446 50.57 -0.14 -20.34
N GLN A 447 50.65 -1.41 -20.74
CA GLN A 447 50.98 -1.84 -22.09
C GLN A 447 49.73 -2.14 -22.95
N ALA A 448 48.54 -2.13 -22.36
CA ALA A 448 47.30 -2.47 -23.05
C ALA A 448 46.92 -1.43 -24.11
N GLN A 449 46.62 -1.92 -25.31
CA GLN A 449 46.15 -1.14 -26.44
C GLN A 449 44.63 -1.01 -26.40
N GLU A 450 44.12 0.15 -26.79
CA GLU A 450 42.69 0.42 -26.82
C GLU A 450 41.99 -0.30 -27.98
N VAL A 451 40.88 -0.96 -27.66
CA VAL A 451 40.00 -1.58 -28.65
C VAL A 451 39.11 -0.48 -29.23
N THR A 452 39.23 -0.21 -30.53
CA THR A 452 38.49 0.86 -31.23
C THR A 452 37.50 0.29 -32.25
N GLY A 453 36.63 1.14 -32.80
CA GLY A 453 35.64 0.78 -33.83
C GLY A 453 34.50 -0.07 -33.27
N TRP A 454 33.81 0.48 -32.27
CA TRP A 454 32.66 -0.15 -31.61
C TRP A 454 31.37 0.12 -32.36
N SER A 455 30.42 -0.80 -32.22
CA SER A 455 29.00 -0.61 -32.54
C SER A 455 28.20 -0.62 -31.24
N VAL A 456 27.40 0.42 -31.01
CA VAL A 456 26.61 0.59 -29.78
C VAL A 456 25.13 0.66 -30.12
N GLN A 457 24.32 -0.13 -29.41
CA GLN A 457 22.86 -0.08 -29.49
C GLN A 457 22.32 0.29 -28.11
N LYS A 458 21.78 1.50 -28.00
CA LYS A 458 21.24 2.07 -26.75
C LYS A 458 19.96 1.39 -26.28
N PHE A 459 19.10 1.03 -27.23
CA PHE A 459 17.83 0.38 -26.96
C PHE A 459 17.81 -0.94 -27.72
N PRO A 460 17.47 -2.08 -27.07
CA PRO A 460 17.23 -3.33 -27.77
C PRO A 460 16.28 -3.16 -28.96
N ALA A 461 16.42 -3.99 -30.00
CA ALA A 461 15.77 -3.77 -31.29
C ALA A 461 14.25 -3.54 -31.26
N PRO A 462 13.45 -4.22 -30.40
CA PRO A 462 12.01 -3.97 -30.33
C PRO A 462 11.60 -2.68 -29.61
N MET A 463 12.54 -1.94 -29.02
CA MET A 463 12.23 -0.78 -28.17
C MET A 463 12.18 0.51 -28.99
N ARG A 464 11.17 1.33 -28.72
CA ARG A 464 11.07 2.74 -29.15
C ARG A 464 11.15 3.62 -27.91
N GLY A 465 12.36 4.01 -27.54
CA GLY A 465 12.60 4.68 -26.26
C GLY A 465 12.31 3.74 -25.08
N HIS A 466 11.33 4.07 -24.26
CA HIS A 466 10.95 3.27 -23.09
C HIS A 466 9.80 2.27 -23.35
N GLU A 467 9.21 2.30 -24.54
CA GLU A 467 8.10 1.41 -24.91
C GLU A 467 8.57 0.31 -25.85
N VAL A 468 7.89 -0.82 -25.82
CA VAL A 468 8.05 -1.91 -26.78
C VAL A 468 7.12 -1.68 -27.96
N ASP A 469 7.67 -1.74 -29.17
CA ASP A 469 6.93 -1.71 -30.41
C ASP A 469 6.26 -3.05 -30.70
N PHE A 470 4.93 -3.10 -30.72
CA PHE A 470 4.16 -4.30 -31.05
C PHE A 470 4.23 -4.71 -32.50
N GLU A 471 4.50 -3.76 -33.39
CA GLU A 471 4.64 -4.03 -34.82
C GLU A 471 6.02 -4.60 -35.15
N PHE A 472 6.95 -4.57 -34.18
CA PHE A 472 8.25 -5.21 -34.32
C PHE A 472 8.08 -6.73 -34.37
N SER A 473 7.97 -7.25 -35.59
CA SER A 473 7.84 -8.66 -35.88
C SER A 473 9.06 -9.14 -36.65
N PRO A 474 10.17 -9.50 -35.97
CA PRO A 474 11.23 -10.24 -36.64
C PRO A 474 10.65 -11.56 -37.15
N SER A 475 11.04 -11.99 -38.35
CA SER A 475 10.69 -13.33 -38.82
C SER A 475 11.21 -14.37 -37.80
N GLY A 476 10.33 -15.20 -37.24
CA GLY A 476 10.75 -16.34 -36.40
C GLY A 476 10.40 -16.31 -34.91
N TRP A 477 9.28 -15.70 -34.51
CA TRP A 477 8.66 -16.04 -33.23
C TRP A 477 8.30 -17.53 -33.19
N LYS A 478 8.62 -18.20 -32.09
CA LYS A 478 8.35 -19.62 -31.86
C LYS A 478 7.51 -19.78 -30.59
N SER A 479 6.72 -20.83 -30.48
CA SER A 479 6.03 -21.15 -29.23
C SER A 479 6.88 -22.07 -28.37
N ALA A 480 6.89 -21.82 -27.06
CA ALA A 480 7.52 -22.72 -26.09
C ALA A 480 6.76 -22.71 -24.76
N ARG A 481 6.89 -23.82 -24.03
CA ARG A 481 6.48 -23.88 -22.62
C ARG A 481 7.50 -23.14 -21.76
N ILE A 482 6.99 -22.46 -20.74
CA ILE A 482 7.84 -21.95 -19.67
C ILE A 482 8.08 -23.05 -18.62
N ASN A 483 8.94 -22.78 -17.65
CA ASN A 483 9.30 -23.71 -16.57
C ASN A 483 9.86 -25.06 -17.07
N SER A 484 10.51 -25.06 -18.23
CA SER A 484 11.10 -26.25 -18.86
C SER A 484 12.62 -26.19 -18.98
N ALA A 485 13.27 -25.15 -18.46
CA ALA A 485 14.72 -25.04 -18.51
C ALA A 485 15.41 -26.20 -17.78
N THR A 486 16.40 -26.79 -18.43
CA THR A 486 17.20 -27.90 -17.90
C THR A 486 18.31 -27.39 -16.96
N SER A 487 18.74 -28.21 -16.01
CA SER A 487 19.81 -27.84 -15.06
C SER A 487 21.15 -27.44 -15.72
N GLN A 488 21.40 -27.83 -16.98
CA GLN A 488 22.57 -27.41 -17.75
C GLN A 488 22.45 -26.00 -18.36
N SER A 489 21.25 -25.53 -18.71
CA SER A 489 21.04 -24.15 -19.19
C SER A 489 21.03 -23.13 -18.05
N GLU A 490 20.76 -23.56 -16.81
CA GLU A 490 20.64 -22.70 -15.62
C GLU A 490 21.92 -21.93 -15.26
N SER A 491 23.09 -22.52 -15.47
CA SER A 491 24.38 -21.93 -15.07
C SER A 491 25.08 -21.14 -16.18
N LYS A 492 24.62 -21.24 -17.43
CA LYS A 492 25.26 -20.60 -18.58
C LYS A 492 24.57 -19.28 -18.94
N LEU A 493 25.33 -18.18 -18.92
CA LEU A 493 24.94 -16.91 -19.50
C LEU A 493 25.49 -16.80 -20.93
N ILE A 494 24.70 -16.21 -21.83
CA ILE A 494 25.10 -15.94 -23.22
C ILE A 494 24.79 -14.48 -23.59
N PRO A 495 25.44 -13.88 -24.62
CA PRO A 495 25.13 -12.54 -25.09
C PRO A 495 23.85 -12.56 -25.95
N ALA A 496 22.71 -12.80 -25.33
CA ALA A 496 21.40 -12.78 -25.97
C ALA A 496 20.30 -12.37 -25.00
N TYR A 497 19.22 -11.81 -25.55
CA TYR A 497 17.98 -11.55 -24.83
C TYR A 497 16.86 -12.41 -25.41
N THR A 498 16.13 -13.12 -24.55
CA THR A 498 14.92 -13.84 -24.96
C THR A 498 13.72 -12.96 -24.73
N TRP A 499 13.12 -12.49 -25.82
CA TRP A 499 11.85 -11.79 -25.79
C TRP A 499 10.73 -12.81 -25.75
N CYS A 500 9.92 -12.78 -24.70
CA CYS A 500 8.72 -13.59 -24.57
C CYS A 500 7.48 -12.70 -24.67
N ARG A 501 6.42 -13.20 -25.30
CA ARG A 501 5.13 -12.56 -25.38
C ARG A 501 4.05 -13.55 -24.96
N ALA A 502 3.22 -13.11 -24.03
CA ALA A 502 2.05 -13.84 -23.59
C ALA A 502 0.82 -12.96 -23.73
N GLU A 503 -0.22 -13.47 -24.39
CA GLU A 503 -1.46 -12.74 -24.54
C GLU A 503 -2.52 -13.28 -23.59
N PHE A 504 -3.31 -12.38 -23.03
CA PHE A 504 -4.42 -12.72 -22.15
C PHE A 504 -5.57 -11.76 -22.39
N THR A 505 -6.80 -12.23 -22.21
CA THR A 505 -7.99 -11.37 -22.30
C THR A 505 -8.33 -10.83 -20.92
N MET A 506 -8.91 -9.66 -20.82
CA MET A 506 -9.54 -9.21 -19.59
C MET A 506 -11.02 -8.98 -19.79
N GLU A 507 -11.81 -9.34 -18.78
CA GLU A 507 -13.23 -9.02 -18.77
C GLU A 507 -13.43 -7.53 -18.57
N LYS A 508 -14.62 -7.01 -18.92
CA LYS A 508 -14.95 -5.63 -18.57
C LYS A 508 -15.10 -5.54 -17.04
N PRO A 509 -14.52 -4.51 -16.38
CA PRO A 509 -14.68 -4.33 -14.96
C PRO A 509 -16.15 -4.07 -14.68
N ARG A 510 -16.66 -4.71 -13.63
CA ARG A 510 -17.96 -4.42 -13.07
C ARG A 510 -17.83 -3.11 -12.27
N GLU A 511 -18.71 -2.15 -12.53
CA GLU A 511 -18.62 -0.80 -11.95
C GLU A 511 -18.65 -0.80 -10.42
N GLU A 512 -19.35 -1.79 -9.84
CA GLU A 512 -19.44 -1.96 -8.40
C GLU A 512 -18.19 -2.58 -7.77
N TRP A 513 -17.19 -3.01 -8.54
CA TRP A 513 -15.98 -3.67 -8.02
C TRP A 513 -14.74 -2.81 -8.19
N PHE A 514 -14.03 -2.57 -7.09
CA PHE A 514 -12.63 -2.15 -7.11
C PHE A 514 -11.74 -3.40 -6.94
N ALA A 515 -10.93 -3.69 -7.96
CA ALA A 515 -10.05 -4.87 -7.97
C ALA A 515 -8.79 -4.58 -8.81
N PRO A 516 -7.71 -4.06 -8.20
CA PRO A 516 -6.47 -3.80 -8.91
C PRO A 516 -5.76 -5.12 -9.26
N TRP A 517 -4.91 -5.11 -10.28
CA TRP A 517 -4.29 -6.32 -10.85
C TRP A 517 -2.77 -6.34 -10.70
N LYS A 518 -2.19 -7.54 -10.70
CA LYS A 518 -0.76 -7.79 -10.72
C LYS A 518 -0.36 -8.87 -11.71
N VAL A 519 0.91 -8.87 -12.04
CA VAL A 519 1.62 -10.06 -12.51
C VAL A 519 2.54 -10.56 -11.40
N SER A 520 2.35 -11.82 -11.00
CA SER A 520 3.31 -12.57 -10.19
C SER A 520 4.29 -13.25 -11.13
N PHE A 521 5.57 -12.88 -11.01
CA PHE A 521 6.64 -13.28 -11.91
C PHE A 521 7.85 -13.81 -11.14
N GLN A 522 8.34 -14.98 -11.56
CA GLN A 522 9.59 -15.55 -11.07
C GLN A 522 10.36 -16.15 -12.24
N ALA A 523 11.67 -15.95 -12.27
CA ALA A 523 12.55 -16.49 -13.29
C ALA A 523 13.96 -16.75 -12.75
N GLN A 524 14.74 -17.52 -13.49
CA GLN A 524 16.18 -17.76 -13.19
C GLN A 524 17.11 -16.74 -13.86
N ARG A 525 16.52 -15.72 -14.49
CA ARG A 525 17.22 -14.64 -15.18
C ARG A 525 16.52 -13.32 -14.83
N ASP A 526 17.32 -12.26 -14.78
CA ASP A 526 16.79 -10.91 -14.70
C ASP A 526 15.88 -10.64 -15.89
N ALA A 527 14.85 -9.82 -15.67
CA ALA A 527 13.88 -9.54 -16.71
C ALA A 527 13.34 -8.12 -16.65
N LEU A 528 12.90 -7.61 -17.80
CA LEU A 528 12.08 -6.41 -17.91
C LEU A 528 10.67 -6.82 -18.33
N LEU A 529 9.67 -6.30 -17.63
CA LEU A 529 8.26 -6.60 -17.83
C LEU A 529 7.56 -5.40 -18.44
N TYR A 530 6.77 -5.66 -19.48
CA TYR A 530 5.97 -4.66 -20.17
C TYR A 530 4.54 -5.17 -20.31
N LEU A 531 3.57 -4.27 -20.13
CA LEU A 531 2.15 -4.52 -20.36
C LEU A 531 1.68 -3.59 -21.47
N ASN A 532 1.14 -4.17 -22.54
CA ASN A 532 0.70 -3.39 -23.70
C ASN A 532 1.75 -2.35 -24.12
N GLY A 533 3.03 -2.76 -24.10
CA GLY A 533 4.17 -2.02 -24.63
C GLY A 533 4.80 -1.08 -23.61
N LYS A 534 4.08 -0.81 -22.52
CA LYS A 534 4.51 0.11 -21.48
C LYS A 534 5.25 -0.64 -20.39
N PHE A 535 6.34 -0.04 -19.91
CA PHE A 535 7.15 -0.62 -18.86
C PHE A 535 6.35 -0.76 -17.56
N VAL A 536 6.38 -1.96 -16.99
CA VAL A 536 5.74 -2.32 -15.71
C VAL A 536 6.78 -2.48 -14.61
N GLY A 537 7.91 -3.11 -14.92
CA GLY A 537 8.93 -3.31 -13.91
C GLY A 537 10.16 -4.10 -14.34
N ARG A 538 11.19 -4.02 -13.50
CA ARG A 538 12.40 -4.84 -13.57
C ARG A 538 12.32 -5.92 -12.50
N TYR A 539 12.48 -7.17 -12.94
CA TYR A 539 12.72 -8.33 -12.09
C TYR A 539 14.22 -8.59 -11.99
N VAL A 540 14.71 -8.77 -10.77
CA VAL A 540 16.08 -9.15 -10.47
C VAL A 540 16.03 -10.47 -9.70
N THR A 541 16.85 -11.45 -10.08
CA THR A 541 16.80 -12.80 -9.47
C THR A 541 17.09 -12.80 -7.98
N GLU A 542 17.87 -11.82 -7.50
CA GLU A 542 18.15 -11.62 -6.07
C GLU A 542 16.89 -11.24 -5.27
N GLY A 543 15.88 -10.68 -5.92
CA GLY A 543 14.63 -10.24 -5.30
C GLY A 543 14.74 -8.86 -4.62
N PRO A 544 13.84 -8.56 -3.66
CA PRO A 544 12.76 -9.41 -3.15
C PRO A 544 11.48 -9.41 -4.02
N GLN A 545 11.37 -8.53 -5.01
CA GLN A 545 10.10 -8.30 -5.70
C GLN A 545 9.72 -9.44 -6.65
N GLN A 546 8.51 -9.98 -6.47
CA GLN A 546 7.92 -11.01 -7.33
C GLN A 546 6.56 -10.58 -7.90
N ASP A 547 5.86 -9.70 -7.21
CA ASP A 547 4.58 -9.14 -7.65
C ASP A 547 4.80 -7.73 -8.23
N PHE A 548 4.23 -7.50 -9.41
CA PHE A 548 4.28 -6.22 -10.11
C PHE A 548 2.86 -5.76 -10.40
N TYR A 549 2.51 -4.58 -9.89
CA TYR A 549 1.22 -3.95 -10.15
C TYR A 549 1.05 -3.70 -11.66
N LEU A 550 -0.14 -4.02 -12.18
CA LEU A 550 -0.55 -3.76 -13.56
C LEU A 550 -1.48 -2.54 -13.57
N PRO A 551 -1.00 -1.35 -13.96
CA PRO A 551 -1.82 -0.14 -13.93
C PRO A 551 -3.04 -0.27 -14.84
N GLU A 552 -4.23 0.08 -14.35
CA GLU A 552 -5.47 0.02 -15.13
C GLU A 552 -5.41 0.85 -16.42
N PRO A 553 -4.76 2.03 -16.48
CA PRO A 553 -4.61 2.77 -17.73
C PRO A 553 -3.77 2.06 -18.80
N TYR A 554 -3.02 1.01 -18.43
CA TYR A 554 -2.25 0.20 -19.38
C TYR A 554 -3.06 -1.01 -19.85
N LEU A 555 -4.12 -1.39 -19.13
CA LEU A 555 -4.96 -2.53 -19.43
C LEU A 555 -6.07 -2.17 -20.43
N THR A 556 -6.33 -3.10 -21.34
CA THR A 556 -7.48 -3.08 -22.25
C THR A 556 -8.55 -4.03 -21.70
N PHE A 557 -9.49 -3.49 -20.93
CA PHE A 557 -10.60 -4.25 -20.40
C PHE A 557 -11.64 -4.61 -21.47
N GLY A 558 -12.21 -5.81 -21.39
CA GLY A 558 -13.09 -6.36 -22.44
C GLY A 558 -12.36 -6.74 -23.73
N GLY A 559 -11.02 -6.76 -23.72
CA GLY A 559 -10.19 -6.99 -24.89
C GLY A 559 -8.93 -7.79 -24.56
N LYS A 560 -8.05 -7.88 -25.57
CA LYS A 560 -6.78 -8.61 -25.50
C LYS A 560 -5.69 -7.70 -24.95
N ASN A 561 -4.84 -8.27 -24.12
CA ASN A 561 -3.66 -7.63 -23.53
C ASN A 561 -2.44 -8.51 -23.83
N ALA A 562 -1.26 -7.90 -23.87
CA ALA A 562 0.00 -8.59 -24.07
C ALA A 562 0.98 -8.24 -22.96
N LEU A 563 1.50 -9.27 -22.29
CA LEU A 563 2.72 -9.16 -21.49
C LEU A 563 3.91 -9.45 -22.38
N THR A 564 4.84 -8.50 -22.46
CA THR A 564 6.14 -8.70 -23.10
C THR A 564 7.21 -8.73 -22.04
N ILE A 565 8.09 -9.73 -22.11
CA ILE A 565 9.13 -10.00 -21.13
C ILE A 565 10.46 -10.07 -21.88
N LEU A 566 11.41 -9.21 -21.53
CA LEU A 566 12.81 -9.34 -21.96
C LEU A 566 13.55 -10.14 -20.90
N LEU A 567 13.89 -11.40 -21.17
CA LEU A 567 14.73 -12.23 -20.31
C LEU A 567 16.21 -12.04 -20.67
N ALA A 568 17.01 -11.62 -19.70
CA ALA A 568 18.41 -11.31 -19.93
C ALA A 568 19.28 -12.58 -19.99
N TYR A 569 20.29 -12.54 -20.87
CA TYR A 569 21.41 -13.48 -20.91
C TYR A 569 21.06 -14.95 -21.17
N THR A 570 20.02 -15.20 -21.97
CA THR A 570 19.56 -16.55 -22.34
C THR A 570 18.88 -16.55 -23.71
N ASP A 571 18.79 -17.73 -24.32
CA ASP A 571 18.01 -18.04 -25.53
C ASP A 571 16.85 -19.02 -25.24
N ASP A 572 16.57 -19.30 -23.96
CA ASP A 572 15.56 -20.26 -23.51
C ASP A 572 14.47 -19.57 -22.65
N PRO A 573 13.21 -19.50 -23.10
CA PRO A 573 12.09 -18.98 -22.31
C PRO A 573 11.72 -19.90 -21.12
N GLY A 574 12.22 -21.14 -21.10
CA GLY A 574 12.02 -22.13 -20.04
C GLY A 574 12.53 -21.70 -18.66
N HIS A 575 13.34 -20.63 -18.59
CA HIS A 575 13.81 -20.04 -17.34
C HIS A 575 12.74 -19.25 -16.57
N ILE A 576 11.63 -18.86 -17.20
CA ILE A 576 10.47 -18.30 -16.50
C ILE A 576 9.84 -19.44 -15.69
N ARG A 577 9.79 -19.30 -14.37
CA ARG A 577 9.27 -20.31 -13.43
C ARG A 577 7.81 -20.06 -13.08
N MET A 578 7.41 -18.80 -13.01
CA MET A 578 6.04 -18.38 -12.74
C MET A 578 5.70 -17.17 -13.59
N LEU A 579 4.54 -17.22 -14.23
CA LEU A 579 3.92 -16.08 -14.90
C LEU A 579 2.42 -16.17 -14.68
N ARG A 580 1.90 -15.37 -13.75
CA ARG A 580 0.50 -15.40 -13.35
C ARG A 580 -0.07 -14.00 -13.30
N VAL A 581 -1.18 -13.77 -13.98
CA VAL A 581 -1.94 -12.52 -13.88
C VAL A 581 -3.08 -12.73 -12.90
N SER A 582 -3.16 -11.92 -11.86
CA SER A 582 -4.22 -12.06 -10.85
C SER A 582 -4.64 -10.71 -10.27
N PRO A 583 -5.85 -10.60 -9.73
CA PRO A 583 -6.20 -9.48 -8.87
C PRO A 583 -5.38 -9.47 -7.57
N TYR A 584 -5.32 -8.32 -6.91
CA TYR A 584 -4.98 -8.19 -5.49
C TYR A 584 -6.23 -8.45 -4.64
N ASP A 585 -6.52 -9.72 -4.37
CA ASP A 585 -7.72 -10.16 -3.64
C ASP A 585 -7.85 -9.47 -2.26
N GLU A 586 -6.73 -9.22 -1.59
CA GLU A 586 -6.67 -8.59 -0.28
C GLU A 586 -7.15 -7.13 -0.25
N PHE A 587 -7.16 -6.47 -1.42
CA PHE A 587 -7.60 -5.07 -1.57
C PHE A 587 -8.92 -4.95 -2.33
N ALA A 588 -9.47 -6.05 -2.81
CA ALA A 588 -10.69 -6.00 -3.60
C ALA A 588 -11.91 -5.69 -2.72
N THR A 589 -12.74 -4.77 -3.19
CA THR A 589 -13.99 -4.38 -2.55
C THR A 589 -15.12 -4.29 -3.55
N GLN A 590 -16.34 -4.53 -3.06
CA GLN A 590 -17.56 -4.24 -3.78
C GLN A 590 -18.30 -3.09 -3.12
N ARG A 591 -18.70 -2.13 -3.93
CA ARG A 591 -19.59 -1.06 -3.54
C ARG A 591 -20.98 -1.59 -3.27
N THR A 592 -21.45 -1.36 -2.06
CA THR A 592 -22.79 -1.69 -1.61
C THR A 592 -23.53 -0.43 -1.24
N ARG A 593 -24.67 -0.20 -1.90
CA ARG A 593 -25.55 0.92 -1.60
C ARG A 593 -26.63 0.49 -0.60
N ILE A 594 -26.72 1.21 0.51
CA ILE A 594 -27.69 0.96 1.58
C ILE A 594 -28.62 2.15 1.66
N GLU A 595 -29.92 1.91 1.61
CA GLU A 595 -30.95 2.95 1.61
C GLU A 595 -31.99 2.66 2.71
N PHE A 596 -32.41 3.72 3.41
CA PHE A 596 -33.52 3.68 4.36
C PHE A 596 -34.58 4.67 3.88
N GLU A 597 -35.81 4.18 3.69
CA GLU A 597 -36.97 4.98 3.24
C GLU A 597 -37.99 5.13 4.38
N TRP A 598 -38.74 6.22 4.37
CA TRP A 598 -39.81 6.54 5.33
C TRP A 598 -41.17 6.62 4.66
#